data_AF-A0A8B4TPN7-F1
#
_entry.id   AF-A0A8B4TPN7-F1
#
_cell.length_a   1.000
_cell.length_b   1.000
_cell.length_c   1.000
_cell.angle_alpha   90.00
_cell.angle_beta   90.00
_cell.angle_gamma   90.00
#
_symmetry.space_group_name_H-M   'P 1'
#
loop_
_entity.id
_entity.type
_entity.pdbx_description
1 polymer ?
#
loop_
_entity_poly.entity_id
_entity_poly.type
_entity_poly.pdbx_seq_one_letter_code
_entity_poly.pdbx_strand_id
1 'polypeptide(L)'
;MTAFSTLTVLPAAQLANLNELGYLSMTPVQAAALPAILAGKDVRVQAKTGSGKTAAFGLGLLQHIDPARFETQSLVLCPTRELADQVAGELRRLARCLPNIKILMLCGGQPFGAQRDSLQHAPHIIVATPGRLLDHLQKGTVSLDALQTLVMDEADRMLDMGFSDAIDEVIRFAPADRQTLLFSATWPLAIAAISGRVQRNPQTIEIDTVDALPAIEQQFFEVSRHGKIALLQRLLSQHQPASCVVFCNTKRDCQAVCDALNAAGQSALSLHGDLEQRDRDQTLVRFANGSVRVLVATDVAARGLDIKSLALVVNFELAWDPEVHVHRIGRTARAGEQGLAISFCAPEEAQRATILADMLLLSLNWLPAPTGNTIAPLTAEMTTLCIDGGKKAKMRPGDVLGALTGDMGFDGADIGKITVHPAHVYVAIRQNMAQKAYKQLQNGKIKGKSCRVRLLK
;
A
#
# COMPACT_ATOMS: atom_id res chain seq x y z
N MET A 1 -0.56 -22.01 17.04
CA MET A 1 -0.24 -20.56 17.03
C MET A 1 0.75 -20.28 18.14
N THR A 2 1.85 -19.60 17.85
CA THR A 2 2.89 -19.21 18.82
C THR A 2 2.59 -17.81 19.37
N ALA A 3 2.60 -17.63 20.68
CA ALA A 3 2.33 -16.33 21.31
C ALA A 3 3.57 -15.44 21.31
N PHE A 4 3.43 -14.12 21.19
CA PHE A 4 4.56 -13.19 21.32
C PHE A 4 5.24 -13.26 22.69
N SER A 5 4.51 -13.66 23.73
CA SER A 5 5.04 -13.85 25.09
C SER A 5 6.08 -14.98 25.19
N THR A 6 6.21 -15.85 24.19
CA THR A 6 7.29 -16.85 24.16
C THR A 6 8.65 -16.22 23.84
N LEU A 7 8.68 -14.98 23.37
CA LEU A 7 9.90 -14.22 23.12
C LEU A 7 10.31 -13.47 24.39
N THR A 8 11.12 -14.12 25.23
CA THR A 8 11.55 -13.58 26.53
C THR A 8 12.44 -12.33 26.44
N VAL A 9 12.90 -11.97 25.24
CA VAL A 9 13.75 -10.81 24.97
C VAL A 9 12.94 -9.50 24.88
N LEU A 10 11.64 -9.58 24.58
CA LEU A 10 10.82 -8.37 24.42
C LEU A 10 10.44 -7.77 25.79
N PRO A 11 10.59 -6.44 25.98
CA PRO A 11 10.17 -5.78 27.21
C PRO A 11 8.67 -5.97 27.50
N ALA A 12 8.29 -6.02 28.78
CA ALA A 12 6.88 -6.15 29.19
C ALA A 12 5.98 -5.05 28.59
N ALA A 13 6.49 -3.81 28.50
CA ALA A 13 5.78 -2.70 27.86
C ALA A 13 5.52 -2.95 26.36
N GLN A 14 6.45 -3.61 25.66
CA GLN A 14 6.27 -3.97 24.24
C GLN A 14 5.21 -5.07 24.10
N LEU A 15 5.20 -6.07 24.98
CA LEU A 15 4.17 -7.13 24.99
C LEU A 15 2.77 -6.56 25.29
N ALA A 16 2.67 -5.61 26.23
CA ALA A 16 1.41 -4.91 26.50
C ALA A 16 0.93 -4.11 25.27
N ASN A 17 1.82 -3.34 24.64
CA ASN A 17 1.50 -2.60 23.42
C ASN A 17 1.03 -3.54 22.29
N LEU A 18 1.69 -4.69 22.10
CA LEU A 18 1.28 -5.68 21.10
C LEU A 18 -0.14 -6.19 21.35
N ASN A 19 -0.50 -6.50 22.60
CA ASN A 19 -1.86 -6.90 22.95
C ASN A 19 -2.90 -5.81 22.65
N GLU A 20 -2.62 -4.55 23.02
CA GLU A 20 -3.51 -3.41 22.74
C GLU A 20 -3.68 -3.16 21.24
N LEU A 21 -2.64 -3.41 20.45
CA LEU A 21 -2.66 -3.28 19.00
C LEU A 21 -3.34 -4.47 18.28
N GLY A 22 -3.73 -5.52 19.02
CA GLY A 22 -4.39 -6.72 18.52
C GLY A 22 -3.46 -7.84 18.05
N TYR A 23 -2.16 -7.77 18.36
CA TYR A 23 -1.19 -8.82 18.06
C TYR A 23 -1.23 -9.94 19.11
N LEU A 24 -2.30 -10.73 19.09
CA LEU A 24 -2.54 -11.81 20.08
C LEU A 24 -1.64 -13.03 19.85
N SER A 25 -1.30 -13.33 18.60
CA SER A 25 -0.44 -14.45 18.22
C SER A 25 0.42 -14.11 17.01
N MET A 26 1.58 -14.77 16.91
CA MET A 26 2.47 -14.62 15.77
C MET A 26 1.93 -15.37 14.55
N THR A 27 1.98 -14.69 13.40
CA THR A 27 1.84 -15.33 12.09
C THR A 27 3.01 -16.29 11.83
N PRO A 28 2.90 -17.25 10.88
CA PRO A 28 3.99 -18.17 10.56
C PRO A 28 5.32 -17.47 10.24
N VAL A 29 5.28 -16.38 9.47
CA VAL A 29 6.49 -15.61 9.12
C VAL A 29 7.09 -14.90 10.33
N GLN A 30 6.26 -14.37 11.24
CA GLN A 30 6.75 -13.76 12.49
C GLN A 30 7.39 -14.82 13.40
N ALA A 31 6.75 -15.97 13.57
CA ALA A 31 7.26 -17.05 14.40
C ALA A 31 8.60 -17.60 13.90
N ALA A 32 8.80 -17.65 12.58
CA ALA A 32 10.04 -18.13 11.98
C ALA A 32 11.16 -17.07 12.00
N ALA A 33 10.84 -15.81 11.69
CA ALA A 33 11.84 -14.76 11.50
C ALA A 33 12.20 -14.00 12.77
N LEU A 34 11.22 -13.67 13.61
CA LEU A 34 11.43 -12.76 14.74
C LEU A 34 12.49 -13.25 15.74
N PRO A 35 12.59 -14.55 16.11
CA PRO A 35 13.65 -15.02 17.00
C PRO A 35 15.07 -14.77 16.44
N ALA A 36 15.28 -14.99 15.14
CA ALA A 36 16.58 -14.76 14.50
C ALA A 36 16.90 -13.26 14.40
N ILE A 37 15.87 -12.45 14.09
CA ILE A 37 16.00 -10.99 14.02
C ILE A 37 16.38 -10.43 15.40
N LEU A 38 15.71 -10.83 16.47
CA LEU A 38 16.02 -10.38 17.85
C LEU A 38 17.40 -10.83 18.35
N ALA A 39 17.95 -11.90 17.77
CA ALA A 39 19.30 -12.36 18.04
C ALA A 39 20.39 -11.61 17.26
N GLY A 40 20.02 -10.56 16.49
CA GLY A 40 20.97 -9.77 15.70
C GLY A 40 21.45 -10.45 14.42
N LYS A 41 20.83 -11.57 14.00
CA LYS A 41 21.23 -12.27 12.78
C LYS A 41 20.65 -11.60 11.54
N ASP A 42 21.40 -11.64 10.45
CA ASP A 42 20.84 -11.36 9.13
C ASP A 42 19.80 -12.41 8.77
N VAL A 43 18.72 -11.98 8.13
CA VAL A 43 17.66 -12.88 7.67
C VAL A 43 17.33 -12.58 6.21
N ARG A 44 17.12 -13.64 5.45
CA ARG A 44 16.46 -13.54 4.15
C ARG A 44 15.14 -14.28 4.22
N VAL A 45 14.06 -13.57 3.91
CA VAL A 45 12.71 -14.07 4.07
C VAL A 45 11.99 -14.02 2.74
N GLN A 46 11.58 -15.18 2.25
CA GLN A 46 10.67 -15.30 1.12
C GLN A 46 9.24 -15.49 1.66
N ALA A 47 8.39 -14.47 1.48
CA ALA A 47 6.99 -14.52 1.90
C ALA A 47 6.11 -13.50 1.16
N LYS A 48 4.84 -13.84 0.94
CA LYS A 48 3.83 -12.96 0.29
C LYS A 48 3.58 -11.64 1.01
N THR A 49 3.15 -10.59 0.30
CA THR A 49 2.68 -9.33 0.92
C THR A 49 1.51 -9.60 1.87
N GLY A 50 1.41 -8.86 2.97
CA GLY A 50 0.32 -9.03 3.94
C GLY A 50 0.49 -10.21 4.91
N SER A 51 1.60 -10.96 4.86
CA SER A 51 1.88 -12.06 5.79
C SER A 51 2.27 -11.61 7.21
N GLY A 52 2.38 -10.30 7.46
CA GLY A 52 2.75 -9.76 8.78
C GLY A 52 4.24 -9.45 8.97
N LYS A 53 5.04 -9.42 7.88
CA LYS A 53 6.49 -9.12 7.89
C LYS A 53 6.87 -7.83 8.62
N THR A 54 6.07 -6.77 8.45
CA THR A 54 6.32 -5.45 9.04
C THR A 54 6.45 -5.49 10.55
N ALA A 55 5.63 -6.30 11.24
CA ALA A 55 5.76 -6.45 12.68
C ALA A 55 7.02 -7.23 13.08
N ALA A 56 7.45 -8.21 12.27
CA ALA A 56 8.66 -8.99 12.54
C ALA A 56 9.92 -8.11 12.49
N PHE A 57 10.15 -7.40 11.39
CA PHE A 57 11.32 -6.51 11.31
C PHE A 57 11.15 -5.27 12.19
N GLY A 58 9.91 -4.79 12.38
CA GLY A 58 9.62 -3.61 13.20
C GLY A 58 9.94 -3.83 14.67
N LEU A 59 9.59 -4.99 15.22
CA LEU A 59 10.00 -5.36 16.58
C LEU A 59 11.51 -5.55 16.71
N GLY A 60 12.12 -6.17 15.68
CA GLY A 60 13.57 -6.34 15.59
C GLY A 60 14.35 -5.03 15.64
N LEU A 61 14.03 -4.09 14.75
CA LEU A 61 14.73 -2.80 14.70
C LEU A 61 14.48 -1.96 15.96
N LEU A 62 13.27 -2.02 16.54
CA LEU A 62 12.96 -1.27 17.77
C LEU A 62 13.71 -1.79 19.00
N GLN A 63 14.07 -3.07 19.03
CA GLN A 63 14.83 -3.67 20.13
C GLN A 63 16.23 -3.06 20.29
N HIS A 64 16.83 -2.61 19.19
CA HIS A 64 18.21 -2.14 19.15
C HIS A 64 18.34 -0.60 19.14
N ILE A 65 17.21 0.11 19.09
CA ILE A 65 17.24 1.58 19.07
C ILE A 65 17.50 2.15 20.45
N ASP A 66 18.47 3.06 20.51
CA ASP A 66 18.74 3.93 21.65
C ASP A 66 18.04 5.30 21.45
N PRO A 67 16.98 5.62 22.21
CA PRO A 67 16.25 6.90 22.10
C PRO A 67 17.06 8.13 22.53
N ALA A 68 18.19 7.95 23.24
CA ALA A 68 19.02 9.05 23.68
C ALA A 68 19.95 9.57 22.57
N ARG A 69 20.18 8.76 21.52
CA ARG A 69 21.08 9.07 20.42
C ARG A 69 20.31 9.57 19.20
N PHE A 70 20.35 10.88 18.98
CA PHE A 70 19.75 11.55 17.83
C PHE A 70 20.58 11.33 16.56
N GLU A 71 20.62 10.07 16.11
CA GLU A 71 21.37 9.57 14.96
C GLU A 71 20.50 8.56 14.23
N THR A 72 20.69 8.36 12.92
CA THR A 72 19.96 7.33 12.18
C THR A 72 20.55 5.94 12.45
N GLN A 73 19.80 5.14 13.21
CA GLN A 73 20.20 3.80 13.69
C GLN A 73 19.55 2.69 12.87
N SER A 74 18.39 2.95 12.25
CA SER A 74 17.72 1.99 11.38
C SER A 74 17.19 2.63 10.09
N LEU A 75 17.29 1.87 9.00
CA LEU A 75 16.86 2.25 7.67
C LEU A 75 15.96 1.15 7.10
N VAL A 76 14.79 1.53 6.63
CA VAL A 76 13.90 0.65 5.87
C VAL A 76 13.76 1.17 4.44
N LEU A 77 14.22 0.38 3.48
CA LEU A 77 14.03 0.63 2.05
C LEU A 77 12.74 -0.02 1.58
N CYS A 78 11.90 0.77 0.90
CA CYS A 78 10.65 0.34 0.30
C CYS A 78 10.59 0.75 -1.19
N PRO A 79 9.97 -0.03 -2.09
CA PRO A 79 9.84 0.32 -3.52
C PRO A 79 8.96 1.54 -3.78
N THR A 80 7.95 1.77 -2.93
CA THR A 80 6.93 2.80 -3.17
C THR A 80 6.75 3.68 -1.95
N ARG A 81 6.25 4.89 -2.18
CA ARG A 81 5.95 5.84 -1.10
C ARG A 81 4.77 5.38 -0.25
N GLU A 82 3.81 4.71 -0.87
CA GLU A 82 2.63 4.15 -0.25
C GLU A 82 3.02 3.05 0.74
N LEU A 83 3.91 2.13 0.34
CA LEU A 83 4.46 1.13 1.26
C LEU A 83 5.27 1.79 2.38
N ALA A 84 6.09 2.80 2.05
CA ALA A 84 6.84 3.54 3.07
C ALA A 84 5.93 4.20 4.11
N ASP A 85 4.78 4.77 3.71
CA ASP A 85 3.79 5.34 4.64
C ASP A 85 3.12 4.29 5.52
N GLN A 86 2.81 3.11 4.96
CA GLN A 86 2.28 1.97 5.71
C GLN A 86 3.30 1.49 6.75
N VAL A 87 4.54 1.23 6.32
CA VAL A 87 5.63 0.79 7.18
C VAL A 87 5.89 1.82 8.27
N ALA A 88 6.03 3.10 7.93
CA ALA A 88 6.24 4.15 8.92
C ALA A 88 5.03 4.31 9.87
N GLY A 89 3.81 4.09 9.38
CA GLY A 89 2.59 4.06 10.18
C GLY A 89 2.63 2.93 11.22
N GLU A 90 2.99 1.72 10.79
CA GLU A 90 3.07 0.55 11.66
C GLU A 90 4.22 0.65 12.66
N LEU A 91 5.41 1.09 12.23
CA LEU A 91 6.53 1.34 13.14
C LEU A 91 6.16 2.36 14.22
N ARG A 92 5.39 3.41 13.88
CA ARG A 92 4.89 4.37 14.89
C ARG A 92 3.90 3.74 15.86
N ARG A 93 3.14 2.72 15.46
CA ARG A 93 2.24 1.96 16.37
C ARG A 93 3.07 1.09 17.31
N LEU A 94 4.03 0.34 16.77
CA LEU A 94 4.90 -0.54 17.53
C LEU A 94 5.81 0.24 18.50
N ALA A 95 6.24 1.45 18.15
CA ALA A 95 7.11 2.30 18.97
C ALA A 95 6.38 3.13 20.03
N ARG A 96 5.05 3.03 20.19
CA ARG A 96 4.28 3.90 21.11
C ARG A 96 4.72 3.82 22.56
N CYS A 97 5.22 2.67 22.99
CA CYS A 97 5.73 2.44 24.34
C CYS A 97 7.16 2.98 24.55
N LEU A 98 7.84 3.41 23.49
CA LEU A 98 9.20 3.95 23.56
C LEU A 98 9.15 5.49 23.55
N PRO A 99 9.86 6.16 24.48
CA PRO A 99 9.87 7.61 24.53
C PRO A 99 10.69 8.18 23.35
N ASN A 100 10.24 9.31 22.81
CA ASN A 100 11.02 10.18 21.91
C ASN A 100 11.57 9.55 20.61
N ILE A 101 11.01 8.42 20.14
CA ILE A 101 11.39 7.83 18.86
C ILE A 101 10.93 8.70 17.69
N LYS A 102 11.91 9.20 16.93
CA LYS A 102 11.68 9.97 15.71
C LYS A 102 11.78 9.07 14.47
N ILE A 103 10.65 8.93 13.76
CA ILE A 103 10.53 8.18 12.50
C ILE A 103 10.23 9.15 11.36
N LEU A 104 11.14 9.25 10.38
CA LEU A 104 11.02 10.13 9.23
C LEU A 104 10.89 9.32 7.93
N MET A 105 10.10 9.85 6.99
CA MET A 105 9.99 9.28 5.66
C MET A 105 10.72 10.12 4.63
N LEU A 106 11.50 9.49 3.75
CA LEU A 106 12.20 10.13 2.64
C LEU A 106 11.77 9.47 1.31
N CYS A 107 10.78 10.06 0.65
CA CYS A 107 10.23 9.51 -0.58
C CYS A 107 10.11 10.59 -1.67
N GLY A 108 10.14 10.15 -2.93
CA GLY A 108 9.84 11.01 -4.09
C GLY A 108 8.46 11.67 -4.01
N GLY A 109 8.21 12.66 -4.87
CA GLY A 109 6.90 13.34 -4.94
C GLY A 109 6.63 14.36 -3.83
N GLN A 110 7.50 14.51 -2.84
CA GLN A 110 7.48 15.64 -1.89
C GLN A 110 8.65 16.60 -2.15
N PRO A 111 8.48 17.91 -1.88
CA PRO A 111 9.56 18.89 -2.02
C PRO A 111 10.78 18.52 -1.19
N PHE A 112 11.97 18.54 -1.81
CA PHE A 112 13.24 18.19 -1.16
C PHE A 112 13.52 19.06 0.07
N GLY A 113 13.29 20.37 -0.02
CA GLY A 113 13.52 21.32 1.07
C GLY A 113 12.76 20.94 2.35
N ALA A 114 11.50 20.54 2.24
CA ALA A 114 10.71 20.14 3.41
C ALA A 114 11.25 18.88 4.12
N GLN A 115 11.82 17.93 3.36
CA GLN A 115 12.47 16.75 3.92
C GLN A 115 13.81 17.12 4.57
N ARG A 116 14.62 17.95 3.90
CA ARG A 116 15.86 18.50 4.46
C ARG A 116 15.62 19.23 5.79
N ASP A 117 14.61 20.09 5.84
CA ASP A 117 14.32 20.83 7.08
C ASP A 117 13.84 19.89 8.20
N SER A 118 13.17 18.79 7.85
CA SER A 118 12.79 17.74 8.81
C SER A 118 13.98 16.92 9.33
N LEU A 119 15.11 16.91 8.61
CA LEU A 119 16.36 16.23 8.95
C LEU A 119 17.27 17.07 9.87
N GLN A 120 16.93 18.34 10.17
CA GLN A 120 17.72 19.19 11.09
C GLN A 120 17.98 18.53 12.45
N HIS A 121 17.04 17.71 12.91
CA HIS A 121 17.29 16.75 13.98
C HIS A 121 17.28 15.35 13.37
N ALA A 122 18.37 14.60 13.48
CA ALA A 122 18.45 13.29 12.87
C ALA A 122 17.36 12.35 13.45
N PRO A 123 16.59 11.66 12.59
CA PRO A 123 15.64 10.65 13.00
C PRO A 123 16.38 9.36 13.42
N HIS A 124 15.80 8.62 14.35
CA HIS A 124 16.31 7.30 14.76
C HIS A 124 16.05 6.27 13.65
N ILE A 125 14.88 6.37 13.02
CA ILE A 125 14.43 5.49 11.94
C ILE A 125 14.12 6.31 10.70
N ILE A 126 14.68 5.88 9.57
CA ILE A 126 14.30 6.36 8.24
C ILE A 126 13.55 5.25 7.50
N VAL A 127 12.41 5.60 6.90
CA VAL A 127 11.70 4.76 5.93
C VAL A 127 11.73 5.48 4.59
N ALA A 128 12.29 4.87 3.53
CA ALA A 128 12.61 5.61 2.32
C ALA A 128 12.47 4.80 1.03
N THR A 129 12.25 5.52 -0.07
CA THR A 129 12.45 4.98 -1.42
C THR A 129 13.92 5.19 -1.84
N PRO A 130 14.59 4.22 -2.49
CA PRO A 130 16.03 4.28 -2.76
C PRO A 130 16.50 5.59 -3.42
N GLY A 131 15.84 6.02 -4.49
CA GLY A 131 16.24 7.23 -5.22
C GLY A 131 16.24 8.51 -4.37
N ARG A 132 15.17 8.75 -3.60
CA ARG A 132 15.11 9.95 -2.74
C ARG A 132 16.10 9.89 -1.59
N LEU A 133 16.34 8.72 -1.00
CA LEU A 133 17.36 8.59 0.03
C LEU A 133 18.75 8.92 -0.54
N LEU A 134 19.07 8.39 -1.72
CA LEU A 134 20.32 8.66 -2.40
C LEU A 134 20.53 10.16 -2.65
N ASP A 135 19.48 10.88 -3.12
CA ASP A 135 19.54 12.34 -3.27
C ASP A 135 19.97 13.05 -1.96
N HIS A 136 19.44 12.58 -0.83
CA HIS A 136 19.73 13.15 0.49
C HIS A 136 21.15 12.84 0.95
N LEU A 137 21.64 11.62 0.69
CA LEU A 137 22.99 11.17 1.01
C LEU A 137 24.05 11.93 0.20
N GLN A 138 23.86 12.02 -1.12
CA GLN A 138 24.78 12.73 -2.01
C GLN A 138 24.89 14.22 -1.68
N LYS A 139 23.82 14.82 -1.16
CA LYS A 139 23.79 16.23 -0.73
C LYS A 139 24.22 16.44 0.72
N GLY A 140 24.64 15.39 1.44
CA GLY A 140 25.08 15.46 2.83
C GLY A 140 24.01 15.92 3.82
N THR A 141 22.73 15.76 3.48
CA THR A 141 21.61 16.18 4.34
C THR A 141 21.18 15.10 5.33
N VAL A 142 21.68 13.88 5.17
CA VAL A 142 21.51 12.73 6.07
C VAL A 142 22.81 11.95 6.10
N SER A 143 23.14 11.36 7.25
CA SER A 143 24.24 10.41 7.42
C SER A 143 23.70 9.06 7.88
N LEU A 144 24.33 7.99 7.44
CA LEU A 144 24.04 6.61 7.85
C LEU A 144 25.19 6.00 8.68
N ASP A 145 26.16 6.80 9.14
CA ASP A 145 27.37 6.31 9.82
C ASP A 145 27.07 5.50 11.09
N ALA A 146 25.93 5.76 11.73
CA ALA A 146 25.46 5.09 12.94
C ALA A 146 24.45 3.96 12.66
N LEU A 147 24.25 3.57 11.39
CA LEU A 147 23.25 2.61 11.00
C LEU A 147 23.60 1.20 11.51
N GLN A 148 22.74 0.64 12.35
CA GLN A 148 22.87 -0.71 12.92
C GLN A 148 21.99 -1.73 12.21
N THR A 149 20.87 -1.30 11.63
CA THR A 149 19.92 -2.20 10.97
C THR A 149 19.49 -1.65 9.62
N LEU A 150 19.69 -2.43 8.56
CA LEU A 150 19.15 -2.20 7.23
C LEU A 150 18.03 -3.20 6.95
N VAL A 151 16.85 -2.71 6.59
CA VAL A 151 15.73 -3.53 6.13
C VAL A 151 15.46 -3.23 4.66
N MET A 152 15.32 -4.26 3.86
CA MET A 152 14.88 -4.18 2.46
C MET A 152 13.53 -4.89 2.34
N ASP A 153 12.44 -4.14 2.23
CA ASP A 153 11.09 -4.69 2.10
C ASP A 153 10.61 -4.65 0.65
N GLU A 154 10.04 -5.75 0.18
CA GLU A 154 9.69 -5.99 -1.23
C GLU A 154 10.87 -5.72 -2.18
N ALA A 155 12.00 -6.40 -1.91
CA ALA A 155 13.26 -6.20 -2.62
C ALA A 155 13.17 -6.53 -4.12
N ASP A 156 12.47 -7.59 -4.49
CA ASP A 156 12.10 -7.94 -5.88
C ASP A 156 11.51 -6.74 -6.61
N ARG A 157 10.50 -6.10 -6.02
CA ARG A 157 9.83 -4.94 -6.62
C ARG A 157 10.74 -3.74 -6.79
N MET A 158 11.70 -3.53 -5.88
CA MET A 158 12.66 -2.44 -6.06
C MET A 158 13.51 -2.65 -7.31
N LEU A 159 13.85 -3.90 -7.66
CA LEU A 159 14.59 -4.20 -8.89
C LEU A 159 13.73 -4.06 -10.14
N ASP A 160 12.47 -4.51 -10.10
CA ASP A 160 11.52 -4.30 -11.20
C ASP A 160 11.30 -2.83 -11.53
N MET A 161 11.50 -1.94 -10.54
CA MET A 161 11.40 -0.50 -10.70
C MET A 161 12.72 0.17 -11.12
N GLY A 162 13.77 -0.61 -11.35
CA GLY A 162 15.08 -0.11 -11.77
C GLY A 162 15.90 0.55 -10.67
N PHE A 163 15.62 0.27 -9.38
CA PHE A 163 16.36 0.87 -8.28
C PHE A 163 17.67 0.17 -7.92
N SER A 164 18.14 -0.80 -8.71
CA SER A 164 19.36 -1.58 -8.41
C SER A 164 20.56 -0.68 -8.12
N ASP A 165 20.88 0.25 -9.02
CA ASP A 165 22.03 1.16 -8.88
C ASP A 165 21.87 2.06 -7.64
N ALA A 166 20.65 2.57 -7.42
CA ALA A 166 20.37 3.42 -6.27
C ALA A 166 20.53 2.67 -4.94
N ILE A 167 20.14 1.39 -4.88
CA ILE A 167 20.34 0.53 -3.71
C ILE A 167 21.83 0.31 -3.48
N ASP A 168 22.59 -0.06 -4.51
CA ASP A 168 24.03 -0.30 -4.38
C ASP A 168 24.76 0.96 -3.89
N GLU A 169 24.40 2.15 -4.39
CA GLU A 169 24.97 3.42 -3.91
C GLU A 169 24.57 3.74 -2.46
N VAL A 170 23.29 3.59 -2.09
CA VAL A 170 22.81 3.80 -0.70
C VAL A 170 23.60 2.92 0.28
N ILE A 171 23.85 1.67 -0.08
CA ILE A 171 24.55 0.70 0.78
C ILE A 171 26.02 1.11 0.99
N ARG A 172 26.65 1.78 0.02
CA ARG A 172 28.03 2.30 0.18
C ARG A 172 28.13 3.42 1.23
N PHE A 173 27.04 4.15 1.49
CA PHE A 173 27.00 5.13 2.58
C PHE A 173 26.75 4.50 3.95
N ALA A 174 26.37 3.23 4.01
CA ALA A 174 26.10 2.53 5.27
C ALA A 174 27.35 1.77 5.78
N PRO A 175 27.56 1.68 7.09
CA PRO A 175 28.57 0.83 7.70
C PRO A 175 28.47 -0.61 7.20
N ALA A 176 29.61 -1.24 6.94
CA ALA A 176 29.64 -2.65 6.59
C ALA A 176 29.06 -3.49 7.75
N ASP A 177 29.43 -3.14 9.00
CA ASP A 177 28.95 -3.83 10.19
C ASP A 177 27.58 -3.37 10.66
N ARG A 178 26.56 -4.09 10.20
CA ARG A 178 25.15 -3.88 10.51
C ARG A 178 24.39 -5.20 10.33
N GLN A 179 23.25 -5.30 10.98
CA GLN A 179 22.27 -6.35 10.69
C GLN A 179 21.50 -5.99 9.41
N THR A 180 21.36 -6.94 8.48
CA THR A 180 20.58 -6.75 7.25
C THR A 180 19.44 -7.77 7.15
N LEU A 181 18.22 -7.24 7.06
CA LEU A 181 16.98 -8.01 6.94
C LEU A 181 16.39 -7.82 5.53
N LEU A 182 16.37 -8.88 4.73
CA LEU A 182 15.89 -8.83 3.35
C LEU A 182 14.59 -9.61 3.22
N PHE A 183 13.54 -8.94 2.76
CA PHE A 183 12.22 -9.51 2.54
C PHE A 183 11.82 -9.40 1.06
N SER A 184 11.42 -10.51 0.48
CA SER A 184 11.01 -10.59 -0.93
C SER A 184 9.85 -11.56 -1.10
N ALA A 185 9.02 -11.38 -2.13
CA ALA A 185 7.99 -12.37 -2.48
C ALA A 185 8.57 -13.46 -3.40
N THR A 186 9.46 -13.06 -4.32
CA THR A 186 10.18 -13.96 -5.23
C THR A 186 11.68 -13.97 -4.92
N TRP A 187 12.40 -14.96 -5.45
CA TRP A 187 13.85 -15.12 -5.22
C TRP A 187 14.67 -15.33 -6.51
N PRO A 188 14.60 -14.40 -7.48
CA PRO A 188 15.38 -14.50 -8.72
C PRO A 188 16.88 -14.30 -8.48
N LEU A 189 17.70 -14.66 -9.48
CA LEU A 189 19.17 -14.52 -9.43
C LEU A 189 19.64 -13.10 -9.04
N ALA A 190 18.92 -12.06 -9.49
CA ALA A 190 19.24 -10.68 -9.14
C ALA A 190 19.09 -10.40 -7.63
N ILE A 191 18.06 -10.96 -6.98
CA ILE A 191 17.86 -10.85 -5.53
C ILE A 191 18.89 -11.67 -4.77
N ALA A 192 19.21 -12.87 -5.26
CA ALA A 192 20.28 -13.67 -4.70
C ALA A 192 21.64 -12.93 -4.76
N ALA A 193 21.92 -12.24 -5.85
CA ALA A 193 23.13 -11.43 -6.01
C ALA A 193 23.18 -10.26 -5.03
N ILE A 194 22.06 -9.57 -4.77
CA ILE A 194 22.00 -8.51 -3.76
C ILE A 194 22.21 -9.10 -2.36
N SER A 195 21.47 -10.15 -1.99
CA SER A 195 21.61 -10.83 -0.70
C SER A 195 23.06 -11.21 -0.42
N GLY A 196 23.77 -11.77 -1.39
CA GLY A 196 25.19 -12.13 -1.28
C GLY A 196 26.15 -10.95 -1.11
N ARG A 197 25.79 -9.74 -1.58
CA ARG A 197 26.59 -8.52 -1.41
C ARG A 197 26.33 -7.82 -0.08
N VAL A 198 25.10 -7.90 0.44
CA VAL A 198 24.63 -7.00 1.49
C VAL A 198 24.41 -7.69 2.84
N GLN A 199 24.37 -9.03 2.87
CA GLN A 199 24.15 -9.83 4.07
C GLN A 199 25.34 -10.72 4.42
N ARG A 200 25.45 -11.12 5.69
CA ARG A 200 26.48 -12.02 6.21
C ARG A 200 25.86 -13.26 6.82
N ASN A 201 26.08 -14.42 6.19
CA ASN A 201 25.54 -15.71 6.62
C ASN A 201 24.05 -15.64 7.03
N PRO A 202 23.15 -15.12 6.15
CA PRO A 202 21.78 -14.87 6.53
C PRO A 202 21.03 -16.18 6.79
N GLN A 203 20.21 -16.19 7.83
CA GLN A 203 19.27 -17.29 8.05
C GLN A 203 18.21 -17.27 6.95
N THR A 204 18.06 -18.39 6.24
CA THR A 204 17.07 -18.54 5.18
C THR A 204 15.74 -18.96 5.77
N ILE A 205 14.69 -18.21 5.44
CA ILE A 205 13.35 -18.46 5.90
C ILE A 205 12.43 -18.41 4.69
N GLU A 206 12.02 -19.58 4.25
CA GLU A 206 11.06 -19.75 3.19
C GLU A 206 9.75 -20.12 3.84
N ILE A 207 8.82 -19.16 3.83
CA ILE A 207 7.44 -19.45 4.22
C ILE A 207 6.73 -19.81 2.93
N ASP A 208 6.82 -21.08 2.59
CA ASP A 208 5.93 -21.72 1.63
C ASP A 208 4.52 -21.62 2.19
N THR A 209 3.85 -20.51 1.89
CA THR A 209 2.40 -20.61 1.80
C THR A 209 2.11 -21.28 0.46
N VAL A 210 2.23 -22.61 0.44
CA VAL A 210 1.21 -23.44 -0.23
C VAL A 210 -0.06 -23.38 0.62
N ASP A 211 -0.46 -22.18 1.06
CA ASP A 211 -1.87 -21.92 1.16
C ASP A 211 -2.27 -21.91 -0.31
N ALA A 212 -3.07 -22.90 -0.74
CA ALA A 212 -3.81 -22.79 -1.98
C ALA A 212 -4.23 -21.33 -2.12
N LEU A 213 -3.82 -20.66 -3.21
CA LEU A 213 -4.25 -19.30 -3.53
C LEU A 213 -5.69 -19.19 -3.04
N PRO A 214 -6.01 -18.31 -2.07
CA PRO A 214 -7.34 -18.29 -1.47
C PRO A 214 -8.32 -18.24 -2.62
N ALA A 215 -9.16 -19.26 -2.78
CA ALA A 215 -9.70 -19.65 -4.09
C ALA A 215 -10.18 -18.43 -4.89
N ILE A 216 -9.29 -17.91 -5.76
CA ILE A 216 -9.60 -16.79 -6.62
C ILE A 216 -10.31 -17.44 -7.79
N GLU A 217 -11.60 -17.18 -7.89
CA GLU A 217 -12.32 -17.53 -9.10
C GLU A 217 -11.76 -16.68 -10.23
N GLN A 218 -11.14 -17.34 -11.21
CA GLN A 218 -10.61 -16.68 -12.40
C GLN A 218 -11.53 -16.97 -13.57
N GLN A 219 -11.97 -15.92 -14.25
CA GLN A 219 -12.82 -15.99 -15.43
C GLN A 219 -12.14 -15.29 -16.60
N PHE A 220 -12.15 -15.93 -17.77
CA PHE A 220 -11.56 -15.39 -18.99
C PHE A 220 -12.64 -15.16 -20.03
N PHE A 221 -12.58 -14.02 -20.70
CA PHE A 221 -13.50 -13.67 -21.79
C PHE A 221 -12.70 -13.34 -23.04
N GLU A 222 -13.01 -14.02 -24.13
CA GLU A 222 -12.50 -13.68 -25.45
C GLU A 222 -13.31 -12.50 -26.02
N VAL A 223 -12.63 -11.41 -26.35
CA VAL A 223 -13.29 -10.19 -26.83
C VAL A 223 -12.33 -9.36 -27.67
N SER A 224 -12.82 -8.80 -28.78
CA SER A 224 -12.01 -7.89 -29.60
C SER A 224 -11.59 -6.66 -28.80
N ARG A 225 -10.46 -6.04 -29.18
CA ARG A 225 -9.96 -4.83 -28.53
C ARG A 225 -11.01 -3.72 -28.42
N HIS A 226 -11.85 -3.56 -29.45
CA HIS A 226 -12.94 -2.58 -29.47
C HIS A 226 -14.13 -2.96 -28.59
N GLY A 227 -14.38 -4.26 -28.36
CA GLY A 227 -15.49 -4.75 -27.54
C GLY A 227 -15.22 -4.71 -26.03
N LYS A 228 -13.96 -4.59 -25.60
CA LYS A 228 -13.56 -4.68 -24.18
C LYS A 228 -14.27 -3.66 -23.27
N ILE A 229 -14.45 -2.41 -23.72
CA ILE A 229 -15.12 -1.37 -22.93
C ILE A 229 -16.58 -1.73 -22.67
N ALA A 230 -17.30 -2.16 -23.71
CA ALA A 230 -18.70 -2.56 -23.59
C ALA A 230 -18.85 -3.79 -22.68
N LEU A 231 -17.93 -4.76 -22.80
CA LEU A 231 -17.89 -5.92 -21.91
C LEU A 231 -17.64 -5.51 -20.45
N LEU A 232 -16.68 -4.62 -20.19
CA LEU A 232 -16.38 -4.10 -18.86
C LEU A 232 -17.61 -3.46 -18.22
N GLN A 233 -18.29 -2.57 -18.94
CA GLN A 233 -19.49 -1.89 -18.45
C GLN A 233 -20.61 -2.88 -18.09
N ARG A 234 -20.79 -3.94 -18.89
CA ARG A 234 -21.78 -4.99 -18.61
C ARG A 234 -21.42 -5.79 -17.36
N LEU A 235 -20.16 -6.21 -17.21
CA LEU A 235 -19.72 -7.00 -16.06
C LEU A 235 -19.78 -6.19 -14.76
N LEU A 236 -19.39 -4.90 -14.80
CA LEU A 236 -19.55 -4.00 -13.66
C LEU A 236 -21.03 -3.81 -13.29
N SER A 237 -21.90 -3.67 -14.30
CA SER A 237 -23.34 -3.58 -14.12
C SER A 237 -23.92 -4.83 -13.47
N GLN A 238 -23.48 -6.02 -13.88
CA GLN A 238 -23.97 -7.30 -13.37
C GLN A 238 -23.47 -7.58 -11.95
N HIS A 239 -22.19 -7.37 -11.67
CA HIS A 239 -21.60 -7.72 -10.37
C HIS A 239 -21.81 -6.68 -9.28
N GLN A 240 -22.02 -5.40 -9.65
CA GLN A 240 -22.14 -4.30 -8.69
C GLN A 240 -21.08 -4.36 -7.57
N PRO A 241 -19.77 -4.44 -7.88
CA PRO A 241 -18.73 -4.67 -6.88
C PRO A 241 -18.59 -3.47 -5.94
N ALA A 242 -18.45 -3.70 -4.62
CA ALA A 242 -18.21 -2.61 -3.66
C ALA A 242 -16.91 -1.84 -3.95
N SER A 243 -15.87 -2.57 -4.41
CA SER A 243 -14.62 -2.00 -4.90
C SER A 243 -14.05 -2.86 -6.03
N CYS A 244 -13.56 -2.20 -7.07
CA CYS A 244 -13.00 -2.84 -8.26
C CYS A 244 -11.71 -2.14 -8.70
N VAL A 245 -10.68 -2.90 -9.05
CA VAL A 245 -9.51 -2.38 -9.76
C VAL A 245 -9.49 -2.96 -11.17
N VAL A 246 -9.36 -2.07 -12.16
CA VAL A 246 -9.22 -2.41 -13.58
C VAL A 246 -7.78 -2.13 -13.99
N PHE A 247 -7.03 -3.16 -14.34
CA PHE A 247 -5.64 -3.05 -14.79
C PHE A 247 -5.56 -2.86 -16.30
N CYS A 248 -4.82 -1.83 -16.73
CA CYS A 248 -4.43 -1.61 -18.12
C CYS A 248 -2.90 -1.56 -18.23
N ASN A 249 -2.37 -1.86 -19.41
CA ASN A 249 -0.92 -1.90 -19.62
C ASN A 249 -0.34 -0.49 -19.84
N THR A 250 -1.13 0.46 -20.36
CA THR A 250 -0.65 1.83 -20.63
C THR A 250 -1.48 2.90 -19.94
N LYS A 251 -0.84 4.04 -19.64
CA LYS A 251 -1.51 5.22 -19.06
C LYS A 251 -2.62 5.79 -19.95
N ARG A 252 -2.45 5.70 -21.28
CA ARG A 252 -3.43 6.18 -22.25
C ARG A 252 -4.69 5.33 -22.19
N ASP A 253 -4.52 4.01 -22.13
CA ASP A 253 -5.65 3.08 -22.04
C ASP A 253 -6.36 3.23 -20.68
N CYS A 254 -5.62 3.44 -19.57
CA CYS A 254 -6.24 3.76 -18.28
C CYS A 254 -7.17 4.98 -18.36
N GLN A 255 -6.72 6.07 -18.99
CA GLN A 255 -7.52 7.27 -19.10
C GLN A 255 -8.75 7.04 -20.01
N ALA A 256 -8.56 6.41 -21.17
CA ALA A 256 -9.65 6.11 -22.10
C ALA A 256 -10.74 5.22 -21.48
N VAL A 257 -10.33 4.18 -20.73
CA VAL A 257 -11.26 3.31 -20.00
C VAL A 257 -11.99 4.09 -18.91
N CYS A 258 -11.28 4.90 -18.12
CA CYS A 258 -11.89 5.73 -17.08
C CYS A 258 -12.94 6.70 -17.64
N ASP A 259 -12.64 7.38 -18.75
CA ASP A 259 -13.55 8.33 -19.39
C ASP A 259 -14.81 7.63 -19.91
N ALA A 260 -14.64 6.46 -20.53
CA ALA A 260 -15.77 5.66 -21.03
C ALA A 260 -16.65 5.11 -19.89
N LEU A 261 -16.07 4.73 -18.76
CA LEU A 261 -16.82 4.32 -17.57
C LEU A 261 -17.62 5.48 -17.00
N ASN A 262 -17.00 6.65 -16.83
CA ASN A 262 -17.67 7.85 -16.32
C ASN A 262 -18.80 8.31 -17.26
N ALA A 263 -18.62 8.23 -18.58
CA ALA A 263 -19.66 8.53 -19.57
C ALA A 263 -20.89 7.59 -19.45
N ALA A 264 -20.69 6.36 -18.96
CA ALA A 264 -21.76 5.41 -18.66
C ALA A 264 -22.30 5.52 -17.21
N GLY A 265 -21.95 6.59 -16.48
CA GLY A 265 -22.41 6.81 -15.10
C GLY A 265 -21.77 5.87 -14.07
N GLN A 266 -20.68 5.19 -14.41
CA GLN A 266 -19.92 4.34 -13.49
C GLN A 266 -18.94 5.20 -12.70
N SER A 267 -18.90 5.05 -11.38
CA SER A 267 -17.99 5.82 -10.52
C SER A 267 -16.54 5.33 -10.67
N ALA A 268 -15.77 5.99 -11.55
CA ALA A 268 -14.40 5.59 -11.89
C ALA A 268 -13.38 6.72 -11.78
N LEU A 269 -12.16 6.39 -11.32
CA LEU A 269 -10.97 7.26 -11.42
C LEU A 269 -9.79 6.50 -11.99
N SER A 270 -8.91 7.21 -12.69
CA SER A 270 -7.64 6.69 -13.18
C SER A 270 -6.51 6.86 -12.15
N LEU A 271 -5.54 5.94 -12.16
CA LEU A 271 -4.32 6.00 -11.37
C LEU A 271 -3.12 5.55 -12.22
N HIS A 272 -2.33 6.51 -12.70
CA HIS A 272 -1.17 6.27 -13.56
C HIS A 272 -0.01 7.23 -13.24
N GLY A 273 1.12 7.09 -13.95
CA GLY A 273 2.36 7.81 -13.69
C GLY A 273 2.30 9.34 -13.93
N ASP A 274 1.42 9.80 -14.83
CA ASP A 274 1.31 11.25 -15.13
C ASP A 274 0.55 12.06 -14.06
N LEU A 275 -0.08 11.40 -13.08
CA LEU A 275 -0.77 12.11 -12.01
C LEU A 275 0.23 12.74 -11.05
N GLU A 276 0.01 14.02 -10.74
CA GLU A 276 0.71 14.64 -9.63
C GLU A 276 0.45 13.89 -8.33
N GLN A 277 1.44 13.90 -7.44
CA GLN A 277 1.36 13.12 -6.21
C GLN A 277 0.17 13.51 -5.32
N ARG A 278 -0.23 14.80 -5.33
CA ARG A 278 -1.41 15.26 -4.62
C ARG A 278 -2.68 14.58 -5.15
N ASP A 279 -2.80 14.48 -6.46
CA ASP A 279 -3.96 13.91 -7.12
C ASP A 279 -3.98 12.39 -6.97
N ARG A 280 -2.81 11.74 -7.01
CA ARG A 280 -2.65 10.32 -6.63
C ARG A 280 -3.20 10.06 -5.23
N ASP A 281 -2.75 10.83 -4.24
CA ASP A 281 -3.18 10.66 -2.84
C ASP A 281 -4.68 10.84 -2.69
N GLN A 282 -5.23 11.84 -3.37
CA GLN A 282 -6.65 12.11 -3.36
C GLN A 282 -7.46 10.97 -3.99
N THR A 283 -7.02 10.43 -5.13
CA THR A 283 -7.63 9.27 -5.79
C THR A 283 -7.64 8.04 -4.87
N LEU A 284 -6.51 7.75 -4.22
CA LEU A 284 -6.39 6.61 -3.29
C LEU A 284 -7.30 6.76 -2.08
N VAL A 285 -7.35 7.95 -1.49
CA VAL A 285 -8.23 8.21 -0.35
C VAL A 285 -9.69 8.08 -0.75
N ARG A 286 -10.10 8.62 -1.91
CA ARG A 286 -11.48 8.50 -2.41
C ARG A 286 -11.88 7.05 -2.64
N PHE A 287 -10.99 6.24 -3.20
CA PHE A 287 -11.24 4.81 -3.40
C PHE A 287 -11.33 4.05 -2.07
N ALA A 288 -10.39 4.27 -1.16
CA ALA A 288 -10.40 3.67 0.17
C ALA A 288 -11.62 4.07 1.03
N ASN A 289 -12.19 5.24 0.76
CA ASN A 289 -13.40 5.75 1.39
C ASN A 289 -14.70 5.26 0.74
N GLY A 290 -14.65 4.46 -0.33
CA GLY A 290 -15.84 4.06 -1.09
C GLY A 290 -16.52 5.21 -1.84
N SER A 291 -15.82 6.34 -2.02
CA SER A 291 -16.29 7.47 -2.82
C SER A 291 -16.06 7.31 -4.32
N VAL A 292 -15.31 6.26 -4.68
CA VAL A 292 -15.08 5.79 -6.04
C VAL A 292 -15.09 4.28 -5.97
N ARG A 293 -15.81 3.61 -6.89
CA ARG A 293 -15.95 2.15 -6.88
C ARG A 293 -15.03 1.45 -7.85
N VAL A 294 -14.60 2.13 -8.92
CA VAL A 294 -13.67 1.58 -9.91
C VAL A 294 -12.40 2.41 -9.96
N LEU A 295 -11.26 1.77 -9.72
CA LEU A 295 -9.95 2.36 -9.91
C LEU A 295 -9.32 1.75 -11.17
N VAL A 296 -9.12 2.56 -12.20
CA VAL A 296 -8.46 2.14 -13.45
C VAL A 296 -6.98 2.47 -13.35
N ALA A 297 -6.11 1.47 -13.33
CA ALA A 297 -4.70 1.69 -13.00
C ALA A 297 -3.71 0.92 -13.88
N THR A 298 -2.50 1.46 -14.00
CA THR A 298 -1.36 0.70 -14.54
C THR A 298 -0.70 -0.11 -13.43
N ASP A 299 0.05 -1.15 -13.80
CA ASP A 299 0.80 -1.97 -12.84
C ASP A 299 1.67 -1.13 -11.91
N VAL A 300 2.48 -0.23 -12.50
CA VAL A 300 3.40 0.64 -11.76
C VAL A 300 2.64 1.50 -10.75
N ALA A 301 1.51 2.05 -11.15
CA ALA A 301 0.75 2.97 -10.33
C ALA A 301 -0.08 2.27 -9.25
N ALA A 302 -0.45 1.01 -9.48
CA ALA A 302 -1.19 0.15 -8.56
C ALA A 302 -0.30 -0.72 -7.65
N ARG A 303 1.01 -0.75 -7.87
CA ARG A 303 1.97 -1.32 -6.91
C ARG A 303 1.92 -0.53 -5.60
N GLY A 304 1.98 -1.22 -4.45
CA GLY A 304 1.89 -0.59 -3.14
C GLY A 304 0.47 -0.18 -2.71
N LEU A 305 -0.57 -0.44 -3.52
CA LEU A 305 -1.96 -0.32 -3.10
C LEU A 305 -2.23 -1.30 -1.95
N ASP A 306 -2.23 -0.79 -0.72
CA ASP A 306 -2.80 -1.46 0.46
C ASP A 306 -4.26 -1.07 0.59
N ILE A 307 -5.04 -1.58 -0.35
CA ILE A 307 -6.49 -1.54 -0.24
C ILE A 307 -6.87 -2.88 0.36
N LYS A 308 -7.80 -2.84 1.33
CA LYS A 308 -8.45 -4.04 1.87
C LYS A 308 -8.92 -4.93 0.71
N SER A 309 -9.00 -6.25 0.93
CA SER A 309 -9.40 -7.25 -0.08
C SER A 309 -10.44 -6.68 -1.05
N LEU A 310 -10.08 -6.56 -2.34
CA LEU A 310 -10.98 -6.02 -3.36
C LEU A 310 -12.09 -7.01 -3.66
N ALA A 311 -13.29 -6.52 -3.96
CA ALA A 311 -14.40 -7.40 -4.35
C ALA A 311 -14.21 -7.96 -5.76
N LEU A 312 -13.62 -7.17 -6.67
CA LEU A 312 -13.37 -7.56 -8.06
C LEU A 312 -12.03 -7.01 -8.56
N VAL A 313 -11.28 -7.84 -9.27
CA VAL A 313 -10.14 -7.41 -10.09
C VAL A 313 -10.46 -7.68 -11.55
N VAL A 314 -10.23 -6.71 -12.42
CA VAL A 314 -10.36 -6.89 -13.88
C VAL A 314 -9.04 -6.62 -14.57
N ASN A 315 -8.51 -7.61 -15.27
CA ASN A 315 -7.43 -7.42 -16.24
C ASN A 315 -8.05 -7.01 -17.57
N PHE A 316 -8.11 -5.71 -17.84
CA PHE A 316 -8.61 -5.19 -19.11
C PHE A 316 -7.72 -5.61 -20.28
N GLU A 317 -6.42 -5.72 -20.02
CA GLU A 317 -5.42 -6.31 -20.90
C GLU A 317 -4.64 -7.36 -20.10
N LEU A 318 -4.25 -8.46 -20.75
CA LEU A 318 -3.42 -9.45 -20.10
C LEU A 318 -2.05 -8.85 -19.77
N ALA A 319 -1.53 -9.21 -18.60
CA ALA A 319 -0.19 -8.81 -18.20
C ALA A 319 0.84 -9.37 -19.19
N TRP A 320 1.95 -8.66 -19.37
CA TRP A 320 3.07 -9.12 -20.20
C TRP A 320 3.78 -10.32 -19.59
N ASP A 321 3.79 -10.40 -18.26
CA ASP A 321 4.45 -11.43 -17.48
C ASP A 321 3.43 -12.14 -16.57
N PRO A 322 3.41 -13.49 -16.54
CA PRO A 322 2.59 -14.27 -15.61
C PRO A 322 2.76 -13.90 -14.12
N GLU A 323 3.96 -13.52 -13.68
CA GLU A 323 4.19 -13.08 -12.28
C GLU A 323 3.41 -11.79 -11.98
N VAL A 324 3.36 -10.86 -12.95
CA VAL A 324 2.56 -9.64 -12.84
C VAL A 324 1.07 -9.97 -12.78
N HIS A 325 0.59 -10.94 -13.55
CA HIS A 325 -0.81 -11.40 -13.47
C HIS A 325 -1.15 -11.89 -12.07
N VAL A 326 -0.31 -12.74 -11.47
CA VAL A 326 -0.48 -13.24 -10.09
C VAL A 326 -0.55 -12.06 -9.10
N HIS A 327 0.29 -11.04 -9.28
CA HIS A 327 0.27 -9.84 -8.44
C HIS A 327 -0.99 -8.96 -8.61
N ARG A 328 -1.57 -8.92 -9.80
CA ARG A 328 -2.84 -8.21 -10.06
C ARG A 328 -4.00 -8.91 -9.38
N ILE A 329 -4.15 -10.22 -9.61
CA ILE A 329 -5.27 -10.98 -9.05
C ILE A 329 -5.14 -11.15 -7.53
N GLY A 330 -3.92 -11.20 -6.98
CA GLY A 330 -3.67 -11.21 -5.52
C GLY A 330 -4.06 -9.92 -4.78
N ARG A 331 -4.71 -8.96 -5.46
CA ARG A 331 -5.35 -7.78 -4.84
C ARG A 331 -6.77 -8.10 -4.33
N THR A 332 -7.37 -9.19 -4.78
CA THR A 332 -8.58 -9.78 -4.18
C THR A 332 -8.21 -10.97 -3.27
N ALA A 333 -9.22 -11.59 -2.66
CA ALA A 333 -9.08 -12.78 -1.80
C ALA A 333 -8.08 -12.66 -0.63
N ARG A 334 -7.97 -11.50 0.01
CA ARG A 334 -7.12 -11.33 1.21
C ARG A 334 -7.91 -11.67 2.48
N ALA A 335 -7.21 -12.19 3.49
CA ALA A 335 -7.76 -12.49 4.83
C ALA A 335 -8.90 -13.52 4.89
N GLY A 336 -8.94 -14.49 3.95
CA GLY A 336 -9.89 -15.62 3.98
C GLY A 336 -11.18 -15.41 3.18
N GLU A 337 -11.35 -14.24 2.55
CA GLU A 337 -12.47 -13.94 1.66
C GLU A 337 -12.30 -14.61 0.27
N GLN A 338 -13.40 -14.98 -0.38
CA GLN A 338 -13.39 -15.37 -1.79
C GLN A 338 -13.19 -14.14 -2.67
N GLY A 339 -12.36 -14.27 -3.72
CA GLY A 339 -12.09 -13.19 -4.66
C GLY A 339 -12.42 -13.56 -6.09
N LEU A 340 -12.89 -12.59 -6.87
CA LEU A 340 -13.17 -12.75 -8.29
C LEU A 340 -12.16 -11.94 -9.11
N ALA A 341 -11.54 -12.61 -10.08
CA ALA A 341 -10.65 -12.00 -11.05
C ALA A 341 -11.14 -12.29 -12.48
N ILE A 342 -11.43 -11.24 -13.23
CA ILE A 342 -11.89 -11.33 -14.62
C ILE A 342 -10.78 -10.87 -15.54
N SER A 343 -10.48 -11.62 -16.59
CA SER A 343 -9.45 -11.28 -17.57
C SER A 343 -10.00 -11.25 -18.98
N PHE A 344 -9.72 -10.17 -19.71
CA PHE A 344 -10.09 -10.06 -21.12
C PHE A 344 -8.91 -10.45 -22.00
N CYS A 345 -9.18 -11.29 -23.00
CA CYS A 345 -8.20 -11.68 -24.00
C CYS A 345 -8.69 -11.25 -25.38
N ALA A 346 -7.95 -10.33 -26.01
CA ALA A 346 -8.09 -10.10 -27.44
C ALA A 346 -7.37 -11.20 -28.24
N PRO A 347 -7.73 -11.43 -29.51
CA PRO A 347 -7.04 -12.42 -30.35
C PRO A 347 -5.52 -12.23 -30.40
N GLU A 348 -5.05 -10.98 -30.35
CA GLU A 348 -3.62 -10.64 -30.36
C GLU A 348 -2.90 -10.97 -29.03
N GLU A 349 -3.66 -11.24 -27.97
CA GLU A 349 -3.16 -11.61 -26.65
C GLU A 349 -3.21 -13.12 -26.40
N ALA A 350 -3.72 -13.91 -27.35
CA ALA A 350 -3.92 -15.36 -27.18
C ALA A 350 -2.63 -16.10 -26.78
N GLN A 351 -1.49 -15.74 -27.37
CA GLN A 351 -0.20 -16.32 -27.01
C GLN A 351 0.16 -16.05 -25.54
N ARG A 352 -0.17 -14.86 -25.00
CA ARG A 352 0.07 -14.54 -23.59
C ARG A 352 -0.83 -15.36 -22.68
N ALA A 353 -2.08 -15.60 -23.08
CA ALA A 353 -2.98 -16.48 -22.34
C ALA A 353 -2.44 -17.92 -22.26
N THR A 354 -1.86 -18.45 -23.34
CA THR A 354 -1.21 -19.77 -23.33
C THR A 354 -0.01 -19.80 -22.38
N ILE A 355 0.91 -18.83 -22.47
CA ILE A 355 2.07 -18.75 -21.57
C ILE A 355 1.63 -18.66 -20.10
N LEU A 356 0.59 -17.88 -19.83
CA LEU A 356 -0.01 -17.76 -18.50
C LEU A 356 -0.56 -19.10 -17.99
N ALA A 357 -1.30 -19.82 -18.83
CA ALA A 357 -1.87 -21.13 -18.49
C ALA A 357 -0.76 -22.15 -18.17
N ASP A 358 0.29 -22.18 -19.00
CA ASP A 358 1.41 -23.10 -18.84
C ASP A 358 2.21 -22.81 -17.57
N MET A 359 2.59 -21.55 -17.33
CA MET A 359 3.39 -21.18 -16.16
C MET A 359 2.64 -21.38 -14.84
N LEU A 360 1.33 -21.11 -14.82
CA LEU A 360 0.51 -21.29 -13.63
C LEU A 360 -0.02 -22.72 -13.49
N LEU A 361 0.20 -23.59 -14.49
CA LEU A 361 -0.37 -24.93 -14.58
C LEU A 361 -1.90 -24.92 -14.40
N LEU A 362 -2.56 -23.93 -15.01
CA LEU A 362 -4.00 -23.70 -14.90
C LEU A 362 -4.71 -23.96 -16.23
N SER A 363 -5.89 -24.58 -16.16
CA SER A 363 -6.86 -24.52 -17.25
C SER A 363 -7.63 -23.21 -17.15
N LEU A 364 -7.59 -22.39 -18.19
CA LEU A 364 -8.29 -21.11 -18.22
C LEU A 364 -9.80 -21.34 -18.37
N ASN A 365 -10.58 -20.82 -17.42
CA ASN A 365 -12.03 -20.88 -17.45
C ASN A 365 -12.60 -19.82 -18.41
N TRP A 366 -12.79 -20.19 -19.67
CA TRP A 366 -13.37 -19.33 -20.70
C TRP A 366 -14.88 -19.28 -20.59
N LEU A 367 -15.44 -18.08 -20.46
CA LEU A 367 -16.87 -17.83 -20.39
C LEU A 367 -17.35 -17.01 -21.59
N PRO A 368 -18.59 -17.24 -22.08
CA PRO A 368 -19.19 -16.41 -23.10
C PRO A 368 -19.50 -15.02 -22.55
N ALA A 369 -19.35 -13.99 -23.38
CA ALA A 369 -19.71 -12.63 -23.00
C ALA A 369 -21.21 -12.54 -22.62
N PRO A 370 -21.56 -11.88 -21.51
CA PRO A 370 -22.95 -11.74 -21.08
C PRO A 370 -23.79 -11.01 -22.13
N THR A 371 -24.99 -11.52 -22.36
CA THR A 371 -25.99 -10.97 -23.28
C THR A 371 -26.90 -9.97 -22.54
N GLY A 372 -27.00 -8.74 -23.04
CA GLY A 372 -27.81 -7.68 -22.42
C GLY A 372 -27.30 -6.28 -22.76
N ASN A 373 -28.23 -5.33 -22.91
CA ASN A 373 -27.91 -3.93 -23.28
C ASN A 373 -28.13 -2.92 -22.15
N THR A 374 -28.80 -3.29 -21.06
CA THR A 374 -29.09 -2.36 -19.97
C THR A 374 -27.92 -2.29 -19.00
N ILE A 375 -27.24 -1.15 -18.95
CA ILE A 375 -26.13 -0.88 -18.01
C ILE A 375 -26.71 -0.15 -16.80
N ALA A 376 -26.67 -0.79 -15.63
CA ALA A 376 -26.98 -0.18 -14.36
C ALA A 376 -25.78 0.67 -13.87
N PRO A 377 -25.98 1.95 -13.52
CA PRO A 377 -24.90 2.80 -13.01
C PRO A 377 -24.31 2.28 -11.70
N LEU A 378 -22.99 2.19 -11.63
CA LEU A 378 -22.26 1.85 -10.41
C LEU A 378 -21.97 3.13 -9.61
N THR A 379 -22.94 3.56 -8.84
CA THR A 379 -22.85 4.77 -8.01
C THR A 379 -22.09 4.51 -6.72
N ALA A 380 -21.34 5.52 -6.24
CA ALA A 380 -20.59 5.45 -4.99
C ALA A 380 -21.50 5.77 -3.80
N GLU A 381 -21.46 4.92 -2.75
CA GLU A 381 -22.28 5.10 -1.54
C GLU A 381 -21.79 6.27 -0.67
N MET A 382 -20.50 6.59 -0.77
CA MET A 382 -19.85 7.63 0.01
C MET A 382 -19.41 8.79 -0.89
N THR A 383 -19.14 9.93 -0.27
CA THR A 383 -18.51 11.09 -0.90
C THR A 383 -17.43 11.60 0.03
N THR A 384 -16.25 11.89 -0.50
CA THR A 384 -15.13 12.36 0.30
C THR A 384 -15.11 13.89 0.34
N LEU A 385 -15.10 14.45 1.55
CA LEU A 385 -14.81 15.86 1.78
C LEU A 385 -13.32 16.03 2.08
N CYS A 386 -12.71 17.05 1.49
CA CYS A 386 -11.35 17.49 1.80
C CYS A 386 -11.42 18.77 2.62
N ILE A 387 -10.87 18.71 3.83
CA ILE A 387 -10.82 19.80 4.80
C ILE A 387 -9.38 20.28 4.86
N ASP A 388 -9.15 21.58 4.68
CA ASP A 388 -7.84 22.19 4.84
C ASP A 388 -7.48 22.25 6.33
N GLY A 389 -6.26 21.85 6.65
CA GLY A 389 -5.85 21.51 8.01
C GLY A 389 -5.54 20.02 8.10
N GLY A 390 -4.55 19.64 8.90
CA GLY A 390 -4.08 18.26 8.98
C GLY A 390 -3.14 18.10 10.16
N LYS A 391 -2.15 17.19 10.06
CA LYS A 391 -1.15 17.00 11.13
C LYS A 391 -0.43 18.31 11.49
N LYS A 392 -0.11 19.15 10.49
CA LYS A 392 0.53 20.47 10.72
C LYS A 392 -0.36 21.44 11.51
N ALA A 393 -1.68 21.31 11.37
CA ALA A 393 -2.65 22.07 12.15
C ALA A 393 -3.02 21.40 13.49
N LYS A 394 -2.32 20.31 13.87
CA LYS A 394 -2.61 19.47 15.04
C LYS A 394 -4.06 18.95 15.06
N MET A 395 -4.61 18.65 13.88
CA MET A 395 -5.95 18.07 13.73
C MET A 395 -5.87 16.54 13.88
N ARG A 396 -6.81 15.97 14.63
CA ARG A 396 -6.96 14.53 14.87
C ARG A 396 -8.29 14.03 14.30
N PRO A 397 -8.43 12.72 14.01
CA PRO A 397 -9.71 12.17 13.54
C PRO A 397 -10.89 12.47 14.47
N GLY A 398 -10.67 12.40 15.79
CA GLY A 398 -11.70 12.71 16.79
C GLY A 398 -12.18 14.16 16.77
N ASP A 399 -11.33 15.11 16.37
CA ASP A 399 -11.72 16.53 16.26
C ASP A 399 -12.75 16.72 15.14
N VAL A 400 -12.55 16.02 14.01
CA VAL A 400 -13.47 16.08 12.85
C VAL A 400 -14.75 15.31 13.14
N LEU A 401 -14.63 14.13 13.76
CA LEU A 401 -15.79 13.34 14.16
C LEU A 401 -16.68 14.12 15.13
N GLY A 402 -16.10 14.72 16.17
CA GLY A 402 -16.82 15.50 17.17
C GLY A 402 -17.51 16.74 16.58
N ALA A 403 -16.87 17.43 15.62
CA ALA A 403 -17.49 18.55 14.93
C ALA A 403 -18.71 18.12 14.11
N LEU A 404 -18.64 16.94 13.46
CA LEU A 404 -19.74 16.42 12.64
C LEU A 404 -20.88 15.84 13.49
N THR A 405 -20.59 15.05 14.52
CA THR A 405 -21.65 14.40 15.31
C THR A 405 -22.21 15.29 16.41
N GLY A 406 -21.37 16.13 17.03
CA GLY A 406 -21.77 17.05 18.09
C GLY A 406 -22.42 18.31 17.52
N ASP A 407 -21.59 19.26 17.07
CA ASP A 407 -22.03 20.60 16.68
C ASP A 407 -22.99 20.62 15.48
N MET A 408 -22.89 19.60 14.61
CA MET A 408 -23.61 19.52 13.33
C MET A 408 -24.72 18.45 13.31
N GLY A 409 -24.77 17.57 14.32
CA GLY A 409 -25.84 16.60 14.51
C GLY A 409 -25.91 15.50 13.43
N PHE A 410 -24.79 15.12 12.81
CA PHE A 410 -24.74 13.95 11.94
C PHE A 410 -24.72 12.65 12.77
N ASP A 411 -25.36 11.60 12.26
CA ASP A 411 -25.21 10.28 12.83
C ASP A 411 -23.79 9.75 12.55
N GLY A 412 -23.17 9.11 13.55
CA GLY A 412 -21.89 8.44 13.38
C GLY A 412 -21.91 7.38 12.27
N ALA A 413 -23.08 6.77 12.00
CA ALA A 413 -23.26 5.80 10.91
C ALA A 413 -23.19 6.42 9.50
N ASP A 414 -23.38 7.74 9.36
CA ASP A 414 -23.24 8.45 8.10
C ASP A 414 -21.78 8.88 7.82
N ILE A 415 -20.89 8.71 8.80
CA ILE A 415 -19.49 9.15 8.76
C ILE A 415 -18.61 7.91 8.63
N GLY A 416 -17.92 7.81 7.49
CA GLY A 416 -16.95 6.76 7.25
C GLY A 416 -15.55 7.13 7.73
N LYS A 417 -14.54 6.58 7.04
CA LYS A 417 -13.13 6.74 7.42
C LYS A 417 -12.70 8.21 7.40
N ILE A 418 -11.99 8.62 8.45
CA ILE A 418 -11.32 9.93 8.56
C ILE A 418 -9.82 9.72 8.43
N THR A 419 -9.24 10.24 7.36
CA THR A 419 -7.81 10.11 7.04
C THR A 419 -7.12 11.46 7.16
N VAL A 420 -6.13 11.57 8.04
CA VAL A 420 -5.41 12.83 8.32
C VAL A 420 -4.05 12.83 7.63
N HIS A 421 -3.90 13.69 6.62
CA HIS A 421 -2.64 13.97 5.93
C HIS A 421 -1.93 15.17 6.57
N PRO A 422 -0.68 15.50 6.16
CA PRO A 422 0.05 16.63 6.72
C PRO A 422 -0.69 17.97 6.61
N ALA A 423 -1.31 18.25 5.46
CA ALA A 423 -1.95 19.54 5.15
C ALA A 423 -3.49 19.48 5.07
N HIS A 424 -4.06 18.28 4.89
CA HIS A 424 -5.49 18.08 4.68
C HIS A 424 -6.03 16.94 5.55
N VAL A 425 -7.32 16.98 5.87
CA VAL A 425 -8.07 15.85 6.39
C VAL A 425 -9.13 15.46 5.37
N TYR A 426 -9.25 14.17 5.11
CA TYR A 426 -10.30 13.62 4.28
C TYR A 426 -11.29 12.86 5.15
N VAL A 427 -12.58 13.11 4.95
CA VAL A 427 -13.66 12.39 5.64
C VAL A 427 -14.64 11.85 4.60
N ALA A 428 -14.95 10.56 4.71
CA ALA A 428 -16.01 9.93 3.93
C ALA A 428 -17.37 10.23 4.60
N ILE A 429 -18.33 10.72 3.83
CA ILE A 429 -19.70 10.96 4.28
C ILE A 429 -20.67 10.25 3.32
N ARG A 430 -21.77 9.68 3.83
CA ARG A 430 -22.79 9.07 2.98
C ARG A 430 -23.29 10.05 1.91
N GLN A 431 -23.44 9.58 0.67
CA GLN A 431 -23.65 10.44 -0.50
C GLN A 431 -24.84 11.40 -0.36
N ASN A 432 -25.96 10.92 0.20
CA ASN A 432 -27.17 11.72 0.44
C ASN A 432 -26.97 12.84 1.50
N MET A 433 -26.00 12.68 2.41
CA MET A 433 -25.68 13.65 3.46
C MET A 433 -24.53 14.59 3.10
N ALA A 434 -23.74 14.24 2.08
CA ALA A 434 -22.49 14.94 1.74
C ALA A 434 -22.68 16.44 1.46
N GLN A 435 -23.75 16.82 0.77
CA GLN A 435 -24.03 18.23 0.47
C GLN A 435 -24.41 19.03 1.73
N LYS A 436 -25.13 18.40 2.67
CA LYS A 436 -25.47 19.00 3.96
C LYS A 436 -24.21 19.17 4.81
N ALA A 437 -23.39 18.12 4.89
CA ALA A 437 -22.12 18.13 5.64
C ALA A 437 -21.15 19.19 5.10
N TYR A 438 -21.01 19.29 3.78
CA TYR A 438 -20.20 20.32 3.14
C TYR A 438 -20.63 21.75 3.54
N LYS A 439 -21.94 22.06 3.46
CA LYS A 439 -22.45 23.39 3.81
C LYS A 439 -22.24 23.72 5.29
N GLN A 440 -22.50 22.76 6.18
CA GLN A 440 -22.30 22.97 7.61
C GLN A 440 -20.83 23.10 7.99
N LEU A 441 -19.94 22.32 7.38
CA LEU A 441 -18.51 22.43 7.59
C LEU A 441 -17.90 23.73 7.04
N GLN A 442 -18.44 24.27 5.93
CA GLN A 442 -18.01 25.58 5.43
C GLN A 442 -18.32 26.73 6.39
N ASN A 443 -19.46 26.66 7.08
CA ASN A 443 -19.92 27.70 8.01
C ASN A 443 -19.53 27.42 9.46
N GLY A 444 -19.13 26.18 9.76
CA GLY A 444 -18.81 25.71 11.10
C GLY A 444 -17.35 25.92 11.49
N LYS A 445 -17.00 25.36 12.64
CA LYS A 445 -15.64 25.37 13.17
C LYS A 445 -15.23 23.96 13.54
N ILE A 446 -13.97 23.62 13.27
CA ILE A 446 -13.34 22.41 13.82
C ILE A 446 -12.31 22.91 14.81
N LYS A 447 -12.42 22.46 16.07
CA LYS A 447 -11.52 22.92 17.15
C LYS A 447 -11.50 24.45 17.30
N GLY A 448 -12.67 25.08 17.18
CA GLY A 448 -12.83 26.53 17.28
C GLY A 448 -12.26 27.35 16.12
N LYS A 449 -11.77 26.71 15.03
CA LYS A 449 -11.23 27.39 13.85
C LYS A 449 -12.08 27.09 12.61
N SER A 450 -12.31 28.10 11.78
CA SER A 450 -12.91 27.92 10.46
C SER A 450 -11.89 27.26 9.52
N CYS A 451 -12.35 26.28 8.75
CA CYS A 451 -11.53 25.53 7.81
C CYS A 451 -12.14 25.62 6.42
N ARG A 452 -11.31 25.73 5.38
CA ARG A 452 -11.81 25.63 4.00
C ARG A 452 -12.11 24.17 3.70
N VAL A 453 -13.31 23.92 3.16
CA VAL A 453 -13.75 22.56 2.81
C VAL A 453 -14.10 22.50 1.33
N ARG A 454 -13.75 21.37 0.71
CA ARG A 454 -14.01 21.05 -0.70
C ARG A 454 -14.71 19.70 -0.78
N LEU A 455 -15.78 19.63 -1.56
CA LEU A 455 -16.43 18.37 -1.91
C LEU A 455 -15.71 17.78 -3.13
N LEU A 456 -15.13 16.59 -2.99
CA LEU A 456 -14.41 15.95 -4.08
C LEU A 456 -15.42 15.21 -4.97
N LYS A 457 -15.56 15.68 -6.21
CA LYS A 457 -16.44 15.07 -7.22
C LYS A 457 -15.69 14.13 -8.12
#